data_AF-A0A2H0P0J5-F1
#
_entry.id   AF-A0A2H0P0J5-F1
#
_cell.length_a   1.000
_cell.length_b   1.000
_cell.length_c   1.000
_cell.angle_alpha   90.00
_cell.angle_beta   90.00
_cell.angle_gamma   90.00
#
_symmetry.space_group_name_H-M   'P 1'
#
loop_
_entity.id
_entity.type
_entity.pdbx_description
1 polymer ?
#
loop_
_entity_poly.entity_id
_entity_poly.type
_entity_poly.pdbx_seq_one_letter_code
_entity_poly.pdbx_strand_id
1 'polypeptide(L)'
;MGVAAEVVFTALTASKRDRRLLGYSYVWMFPVYALLYPGFRLLLPLVGAWAWPLRAALYAVLIMIFELLTGLALRAAAGEAPWEPEYRGKRWAVLNLVRLDFFPAWAAGTLAFERAYRLIAG
;
A
#
# COMPACT_ATOMS: atom_id res chain seq x y z
N MET A 1 -13.16 0.97 -20.05
CA MET A 1 -12.39 -0.29 -20.09
C MET A 1 -11.20 -0.07 -21.01
N GLY A 2 -10.08 0.51 -20.55
CA GLY A 2 -8.96 0.79 -21.49
C GLY A 2 -7.88 1.78 -21.05
N VAL A 3 -7.63 1.94 -19.75
CA VAL A 3 -6.44 2.68 -19.28
C VAL A 3 -5.64 1.82 -18.30
N ALA A 4 -6.33 1.05 -17.43
CA ALA A 4 -5.68 0.06 -16.56
C ALA A 4 -4.91 -1.02 -17.34
N ALA A 5 -5.45 -1.51 -18.46
CA ALA A 5 -4.79 -2.52 -19.28
C ALA A 5 -3.55 -1.98 -20.01
N GLU A 6 -3.55 -0.71 -20.40
CA GLU A 6 -2.44 -0.06 -21.11
C GLU A 6 -1.27 0.27 -20.17
N VAL A 7 -1.58 0.65 -18.92
CA VAL A 7 -0.56 0.78 -17.85
C VAL A 7 0.07 -0.57 -17.53
N VAL A 8 -0.72 -1.64 -17.46
CA VAL A 8 -0.21 -3.01 -17.26
C VAL A 8 0.66 -3.45 -18.45
N PHE A 9 0.24 -3.17 -19.68
CA PHE A 9 0.98 -3.54 -20.89
C PHE A 9 2.29 -2.74 -21.05
N THR A 10 2.29 -1.46 -20.69
CA THR A 10 3.48 -0.60 -20.71
C THR A 10 4.46 -0.97 -19.60
N ALA A 11 3.97 -1.39 -18.43
CA ALA A 11 4.80 -1.94 -17.36
C ALA A 11 5.45 -3.28 -17.75
N LEU A 12 4.79 -4.08 -18.59
CA LEU A 12 5.30 -5.37 -19.08
C LEU A 12 6.32 -5.24 -20.23
N THR A 13 6.29 -4.12 -20.97
CA THR A 13 7.10 -3.93 -22.18
C THR A 13 8.31 -3.00 -21.98
N ALA A 14 8.42 -2.29 -20.86
CA ALA A 14 9.58 -1.45 -20.54
C ALA A 14 10.82 -2.27 -20.09
N SER A 15 11.97 -1.95 -20.70
CA SER A 15 13.28 -2.62 -20.61
C SER A 15 13.72 -3.22 -19.26
N LYS A 16 14.33 -4.41 -19.35
CA LYS A 16 14.32 -5.55 -18.41
C LYS A 16 15.21 -5.49 -17.17
N ARG A 17 16.00 -4.45 -16.88
CA ARG A 17 17.07 -4.58 -15.86
C ARG A 17 16.85 -3.86 -14.53
N ASP A 18 16.13 -2.73 -14.50
CA ASP A 18 15.93 -1.96 -13.25
C ASP A 18 14.46 -1.66 -12.92
N ARG A 19 13.53 -1.78 -13.88
CA ARG A 19 12.11 -1.41 -13.71
C ARG A 19 11.21 -2.55 -13.23
N ARG A 20 11.70 -3.79 -13.31
CA ARG A 20 10.96 -4.99 -12.87
C ARG A 20 10.73 -5.03 -11.36
N LEU A 21 11.58 -4.39 -10.55
CA LEU A 21 11.52 -4.47 -9.09
C LEU A 21 10.52 -3.45 -8.49
N LEU A 22 10.51 -2.22 -8.98
CA LEU A 22 9.56 -1.19 -8.50
C LEU A 22 8.13 -1.41 -9.03
N GLY A 23 7.97 -1.85 -10.29
CA GLY A 23 6.65 -2.01 -10.91
C GLY A 23 5.86 -3.23 -10.42
N TYR A 24 6.51 -4.37 -10.19
CA TYR A 24 5.82 -5.59 -9.72
C TYR A 24 5.30 -5.43 -8.28
N SER A 25 6.10 -4.82 -7.40
CA SER A 25 5.71 -4.56 -6.01
C SER A 25 4.52 -3.59 -5.92
N TYR A 26 4.44 -2.58 -6.79
CA TYR A 26 3.32 -1.62 -6.81
C TYR A 26 1.99 -2.20 -7.33
N VAL A 27 2.02 -3.14 -8.29
CA VAL A 27 0.79 -3.75 -8.81
C VAL A 27 0.04 -4.51 -7.70
N TRP A 28 0.77 -5.16 -6.80
CA TRP A 28 0.17 -5.85 -5.66
C TRP A 28 -0.19 -4.91 -4.49
N MET A 29 0.21 -3.65 -4.54
CA MET A 29 -0.34 -2.61 -3.67
C MET A 29 -1.68 -2.07 -4.18
N PHE A 30 -2.10 -2.38 -5.41
CA PHE A 30 -3.39 -1.94 -5.95
C PHE A 30 -4.59 -2.35 -5.07
N PRO A 31 -4.68 -3.57 -4.51
CA PRO A 31 -5.74 -3.92 -3.55
C PRO A 31 -5.68 -3.08 -2.27
N VAL A 32 -4.47 -2.80 -1.76
CA VAL A 32 -4.27 -1.95 -0.58
C VAL A 32 -4.75 -0.53 -0.87
N TYR A 33 -4.38 0.04 -2.02
CA TYR A 33 -4.81 1.36 -2.46
C TYR A 33 -6.31 1.42 -2.75
N ALA A 34 -6.89 0.38 -3.36
CA ALA A 34 -8.32 0.29 -3.63
C ALA A 34 -9.15 0.30 -2.34
N LEU A 35 -8.61 -0.23 -1.25
CA LEU A 35 -9.25 -0.24 0.07
C LEU A 35 -9.10 1.07 0.84
N LEU A 36 -8.22 1.98 0.41
CA LEU A 36 -8.09 3.29 1.05
C LEU A 36 -9.42 4.04 1.00
N TYR A 37 -10.03 4.17 -0.18
CA TYR A 37 -11.27 4.95 -0.34
C TYR A 37 -12.43 4.47 0.55
N PRO A 38 -12.87 3.19 0.52
CA PRO A 38 -13.91 2.72 1.44
C PRO A 38 -13.46 2.74 2.90
N GLY A 39 -12.18 2.48 3.18
CA GLY A 39 -11.62 2.55 4.53
C GLY A 39 -11.71 3.95 5.13
N PHE A 40 -11.31 4.98 4.38
CA PHE A 40 -11.45 6.38 4.80
C PHE A 40 -12.92 6.75 5.01
N ARG A 41 -13.84 6.35 4.12
CA ARG A 41 -15.27 6.61 4.29
C ARG A 41 -15.84 6.04 5.60
N LEU A 42 -15.37 4.86 6.02
CA LEU A 42 -15.76 4.21 7.27
C LEU A 42 -15.07 4.81 8.50
N LEU A 43 -13.78 5.15 8.38
CA LEU A 43 -12.96 5.59 9.50
C LEU A 43 -13.11 7.09 9.81
N LEU A 44 -13.24 7.97 8.81
CA LEU A 44 -13.37 9.42 9.02
C LEU A 44 -14.47 9.82 10.01
N PRO A 45 -15.70 9.25 10.00
CA PRO A 45 -16.71 9.60 11.00
C PRO A 45 -16.32 9.15 12.42
N LEU A 46 -15.50 8.10 12.57
CA LEU A 46 -15.07 7.56 13.86
C LEU A 46 -13.88 8.33 14.44
N VAL A 47 -12.92 8.72 13.59
CA VAL A 47 -11.66 9.35 14.01
C VAL A 47 -11.56 10.83 13.61
N GLY A 48 -12.62 11.42 13.05
CA GLY A 48 -12.61 12.78 12.52
C GLY A 48 -12.22 13.85 13.53
N ALA A 49 -12.59 13.65 14.80
CA ALA A 49 -12.26 14.53 15.92
C ALA A 49 -10.82 14.36 16.45
N TRP A 50 -10.10 13.31 16.02
CA TRP A 50 -8.74 13.06 16.48
C TRP A 50 -7.76 14.04 15.84
N ALA A 51 -6.66 14.32 16.55
CA ALA A 51 -5.55 15.09 16.02
C ALA A 51 -4.98 14.41 14.76
N TRP A 52 -4.61 15.22 13.77
CA TRP A 52 -4.12 14.72 12.48
C TRP A 52 -2.96 13.69 12.58
N PRO A 53 -2.00 13.78 13.52
CA PRO A 53 -0.92 12.79 13.60
C PRO A 53 -1.43 11.42 14.04
N LEU A 54 -2.44 11.40 14.92
CA LEU A 54 -3.02 10.17 15.44
C LEU A 54 -3.80 9.44 14.36
N ARG A 55 -4.51 10.18 13.51
CA ARG A 55 -5.18 9.61 12.33
C ARG A 55 -4.18 9.04 11.33
N ALA A 56 -3.14 9.80 11.01
CA ALA A 56 -2.07 9.37 10.10
C ALA A 56 -1.40 8.07 10.59
N ALA A 57 -1.09 8.01 11.89
CA ALA A 57 -0.53 6.82 12.52
C ALA A 57 -1.49 5.64 12.41
N LEU A 58 -2.78 5.83 12.73
CA LEU A 58 -3.78 4.78 12.61
C LEU A 58 -3.88 4.25 11.18
N TYR A 59 -3.99 5.13 10.18
CA TYR A 59 -4.08 4.72 8.77
C TYR A 59 -2.83 3.96 8.31
N ALA A 60 -1.64 4.44 8.69
CA ALA A 60 -0.39 3.76 8.38
C ALA A 60 -0.30 2.36 9.02
N VAL A 61 -0.68 2.22 10.29
CA VAL A 61 -0.75 0.91 10.97
C VAL A 61 -1.73 -0.03 10.24
N LEU A 62 -2.92 0.45 9.91
CA LEU A 62 -3.93 -0.36 9.21
C LEU A 62 -3.45 -0.83 7.84
N ILE A 63 -2.79 0.05 7.08
CA ILE A 63 -2.18 -0.32 5.79
C ILE A 63 -1.11 -1.39 5.98
N MET A 64 -0.23 -1.23 6.95
CA MET A 64 0.83 -2.20 7.22
C MET A 64 0.28 -3.55 7.70
N ILE A 65 -0.78 -3.56 8.50
CA ILE A 65 -1.49 -4.80 8.85
C ILE A 65 -2.07 -5.44 7.59
N PHE A 66 -2.69 -4.65 6.72
CA PHE A 66 -3.28 -5.18 5.49
C PHE A 66 -2.21 -5.69 4.51
N GLU A 67 -1.08 -5.00 4.38
CA GLU A 67 0.10 -5.45 3.61
C GLU A 67 0.62 -6.78 4.16
N LEU A 68 0.73 -6.91 5.48
CA LEU A 68 1.15 -8.15 6.14
C LEU A 68 0.16 -9.30 5.88
N LEU A 69 -1.14 -9.08 6.06
CA LEU A 69 -2.18 -10.09 5.84
C LEU A 69 -2.23 -10.54 4.37
N THR A 70 -2.13 -9.59 3.44
CA THR A 70 -2.08 -9.88 2.00
C THR A 70 -0.82 -10.66 1.64
N GLY A 71 0.32 -10.26 2.19
CA GLY A 71 1.58 -10.98 2.04
C GLY A 71 1.51 -12.42 2.56
N LEU A 72 0.89 -12.63 3.72
CA LEU A 72 0.67 -13.95 4.30
C LEU A 72 -0.27 -14.80 3.44
N ALA A 73 -1.37 -14.21 2.95
CA ALA A 73 -2.32 -14.90 2.08
C ALA A 73 -1.66 -15.34 0.76
N LEU A 74 -0.88 -14.45 0.13
CA LEU A 74 -0.14 -14.75 -1.10
C LEU A 74 0.94 -15.80 -0.86
N ARG A 75 1.67 -15.71 0.26
CA ARG A 75 2.64 -16.73 0.65
C ARG A 75 1.97 -18.09 0.87
N ALA A 76 0.79 -18.12 1.48
CA ALA A 76 0.04 -19.36 1.67
C ALA A 76 -0.48 -19.94 0.35
N ALA A 77 -0.90 -19.10 -0.60
CA ALA A 77 -1.47 -19.52 -1.87
C ALA A 77 -0.42 -19.87 -2.95
N ALA A 78 0.67 -19.11 -3.02
CA ALA A 78 1.67 -19.17 -4.08
C ALA A 78 3.08 -19.56 -3.60
N GLY A 79 3.26 -19.81 -2.30
CA GLY A 79 4.53 -20.20 -1.67
C GLY A 79 5.43 -19.02 -1.28
N GLU A 80 5.34 -17.89 -1.98
CA GLU A 80 6.14 -16.68 -1.72
C GLU A 80 5.34 -15.43 -2.11
N ALA A 81 5.40 -14.36 -1.30
CA ALA A 81 4.80 -13.09 -1.70
C ALA A 81 5.69 -12.38 -2.74
N PRO A 82 5.13 -11.68 -3.75
CA PRO A 82 5.89 -11.08 -4.85
C PRO A 82 6.98 -10.10 -4.41
N TRP A 83 6.80 -9.42 -3.27
CA TRP A 83 7.76 -8.46 -2.71
C TRP A 83 8.66 -9.05 -1.61
N GLU A 84 8.44 -10.31 -1.22
CA GLU A 84 9.22 -10.98 -0.16
C GLU A 84 10.74 -11.00 -0.45
N PRO A 85 11.21 -11.32 -1.67
CA PRO A 85 12.64 -11.35 -1.99
C PRO A 85 13.34 -9.99 -1.82
N GLU A 86 12.63 -8.88 -2.01
CA GLU A 86 13.19 -7.54 -1.86
C GLU A 86 13.33 -7.12 -0.39
N TYR A 87 12.45 -7.65 0.46
CA TYR A 87 12.42 -7.35 1.88
C TYR A 87 13.36 -8.27 2.68
N ARG A 88 13.79 -9.41 2.10
CA ARG A 88 14.80 -10.29 2.70
C ARG A 88 16.11 -9.55 2.99
N GLY A 89 16.59 -9.68 4.23
CA GLY A 89 17.83 -9.05 4.69
C GLY A 89 17.73 -7.56 4.98
N LYS A 90 16.53 -6.95 4.90
CA LYS A 90 16.32 -5.56 5.34
C LYS A 90 16.11 -5.52 6.85
N ARG A 91 16.79 -4.58 7.52
CA ARG A 91 16.85 -4.47 8.99
C ARG A 91 15.49 -4.35 9.67
N TRP A 92 14.52 -3.70 9.03
CA TRP A 92 13.20 -3.44 9.60
C TRP A 92 12.08 -4.17 8.85
N ALA A 93 12.41 -5.25 8.14
CA ALA A 93 11.42 -6.10 7.53
C ALA A 93 10.85 -7.10 8.56
N VAL A 94 9.53 -7.11 8.72
CA VAL A 94 8.81 -8.10 9.54
C VAL A 94 8.33 -9.21 8.62
N LEU A 95 8.74 -10.44 8.90
CA LEU A 95 8.48 -11.64 8.08
C LEU A 95 8.91 -11.52 6.61
N ASN A 96 9.71 -10.50 6.26
CA ASN A 96 9.98 -10.10 4.89
C ASN A 96 8.71 -9.70 4.10
N LEU A 97 7.61 -9.36 4.78
CA LEU A 97 6.33 -9.03 4.16
C LEU A 97 5.91 -7.58 4.39
N VAL A 98 6.32 -6.98 5.50
CA VAL A 98 6.11 -5.56 5.80
C VAL A 98 7.43 -4.93 6.17
N ARG A 99 7.60 -3.64 5.90
CA ARG A 99 8.81 -2.90 6.27
C ARG A 99 8.43 -1.70 7.14
N LEU A 100 8.92 -1.70 8.38
CA LEU A 100 8.59 -0.66 9.36
C LEU A 100 9.15 0.72 8.95
N ASP A 101 10.23 0.76 8.17
CA ASP A 101 10.79 2.00 7.61
C ASP A 101 9.79 2.77 6.73
N PHE A 102 8.78 2.10 6.15
CA PHE A 102 7.77 2.76 5.33
C PHE A 102 6.65 3.38 6.14
N PHE A 103 6.59 3.16 7.46
CA PHE A 103 5.59 3.79 8.32
C PHE A 103 5.47 5.32 8.10
N PRO A 104 6.55 6.12 8.13
CA PRO A 104 6.45 7.56 7.88
C PRO A 104 5.95 7.88 6.46
N ALA A 105 6.33 7.09 5.46
CA ALA A 105 5.87 7.27 4.09
C ALA A 105 4.36 6.98 3.96
N TRP A 106 3.89 5.93 4.62
CA TRP A 106 2.46 5.58 4.69
C TRP A 106 1.65 6.63 5.44
N ALA A 107 2.16 7.14 6.56
CA ALA A 107 1.52 8.22 7.31
C ALA A 107 1.39 9.51 6.47
N ALA A 108 2.45 9.89 5.75
CA ALA A 108 2.42 11.05 4.86
C ALA A 108 1.45 10.85 3.68
N GLY A 109 1.50 9.69 3.03
CA GLY A 109 0.64 9.36 1.90
C GLY A 109 -0.85 9.32 2.27
N THR A 110 -1.18 8.75 3.43
CA THR A 110 -2.56 8.69 3.93
C THR A 110 -3.11 10.05 4.32
N LEU A 111 -2.30 10.96 4.87
CA LEU A 111 -2.72 12.34 5.11
C LEU A 111 -3.01 13.10 3.82
N ALA A 112 -2.14 12.96 2.81
CA ALA A 112 -2.35 13.57 1.50
C ALA A 112 -3.65 13.04 0.87
N PHE A 113 -3.90 11.74 0.97
CA PHE A 113 -5.12 11.11 0.49
C PHE A 113 -6.36 11.54 1.28
N GLU A 114 -6.28 11.63 2.61
CA GLU A 114 -7.36 12.15 3.46
C GLU A 114 -7.72 13.58 3.06
N ARG A 115 -6.71 14.43 2.78
CA ARG A 115 -6.92 15.81 2.36
C ARG A 115 -7.61 15.87 1.00
N ALA A 116 -7.17 15.08 0.04
CA ALA A 116 -7.81 14.97 -1.27
C ALA A 116 -9.25 14.45 -1.16
N TYR A 117 -9.49 13.41 -0.34
CA TYR A 117 -10.82 12.86 -0.09
C TYR A 117 -11.78 13.93 0.46
N ARG A 118 -11.34 14.72 1.44
CA ARG A 118 -12.14 15.82 1.99
C ARG A 118 -12.45 16.93 1.00
N LEU A 119 -11.58 17.15 0.00
CA LEU A 119 -11.82 18.13 -1.07
C LEU A 119 -12.82 17.63 -2.12
N ILE A 120 -12.91 16.32 -2.32
CA ILE A 120 -13.82 15.70 -3.29
C ILE A 120 -15.20 15.40 -2.66
N ALA A 121 -15.21 15.05 -1.38
CA ALA A 121 -16.42 14.66 -0.64
C ALA A 121 -17.11 15.81 0.11
N GLY A 122 -16.54 17.02 0.08
CA GLY A 122 -17.12 18.25 0.64
C GLY A 122 -17.62 19.16 -0.47
#